data_AF-A0A6C0CGE7-F1
#
_entry.id   AF-A0A6C0CGE7-F1
#
_cell.length_a   1.000
_cell.length_b   1.000
_cell.length_c   1.000
_cell.angle_alpha   90.00
_cell.angle_beta   90.00
_cell.angle_gamma   90.00
#
_symmetry.space_group_name_H-M   'P 1'
#
loop_
_entity.id
_entity.type
_entity.pdbx_description
1 polymer ?
#
loop_
_entity_poly.entity_id
_entity_poly.type
_entity_poly.pdbx_seq_one_letter_code
_entity_poly.pdbx_strand_id
1 'polypeptide(L)'
;MHHKAKIPKALREQVWLSKFGKVFEAKCFTPWCENRISVFDFQCGHDIPESKGGATVLSNLYPICARCNMSMSNVYTFQQWALKGVKRKSWLLCFCGGITCIPPSDTKENGSKSSPSPTSQNDKPIK
;
A
#
# COMPACT_ATOMS: atom_id res chain seq x y z
N MET A 1 -1.21 26.96 21.09
CA MET A 1 -0.21 26.00 20.56
C MET A 1 -0.85 24.62 20.52
N HIS A 2 -0.88 23.97 19.36
CA HIS A 2 -1.39 22.60 19.25
C HIS A 2 -0.24 21.64 19.58
N HIS A 3 -0.36 20.88 20.67
CA HIS A 3 0.65 19.88 21.04
C HIS A 3 0.35 18.58 20.30
N LYS A 4 1.28 18.15 19.45
CA LYS A 4 1.14 16.92 18.67
C LYS A 4 1.04 15.72 19.61
N ALA A 5 0.06 14.84 19.38
CA ALA A 5 -0.01 13.59 20.12
C ALA A 5 1.26 12.75 19.89
N LYS A 6 1.89 12.29 20.98
CA LYS A 6 3.03 11.38 20.89
C LYS A 6 2.53 9.99 20.51
N ILE A 7 3.00 9.49 19.37
CA ILE A 7 2.72 8.12 18.94
C ILE A 7 3.46 7.15 19.88
N PRO A 8 2.75 6.25 20.58
CA PRO A 8 3.38 5.26 21.46
C PRO A 8 4.32 4.34 20.67
N LYS A 9 5.40 3.88 21.32
CA LYS A 9 6.39 2.98 20.69
C LYS A 9 5.74 1.68 20.21
N ALA A 10 4.89 1.07 21.04
CA ALA A 10 4.16 -0.15 20.69
C ALA A 10 3.30 0.04 19.43
N LEU A 11 2.63 1.19 19.29
CA LEU A 11 1.82 1.47 18.10
C LEU A 11 2.69 1.63 16.86
N ARG A 12 3.87 2.28 16.97
CA ARG A 12 4.83 2.38 15.87
C ARG A 12 5.28 0.99 15.40
N GLU A 13 5.58 0.08 16.33
CA GLU A 13 5.95 -1.31 16.02
C GLU A 13 4.79 -2.06 15.33
N GLN A 14 3.56 -1.90 15.82
CA GLN A 14 2.37 -2.48 15.20
C GLN A 14 2.14 -1.98 13.77
N VAL A 15 2.38 -0.69 13.50
CA VAL A 15 2.27 -0.11 12.15
C VAL A 15 3.24 -0.81 11.18
N TRP A 16 4.47 -1.05 11.60
CA TRP A 16 5.45 -1.77 10.80
C TRP A 16 4.99 -3.21 10.51
N LEU A 17 4.68 -3.95 11.58
CA LEU A 17 4.28 -5.35 11.49
C LEU A 17 3.00 -5.54 10.66
N SER A 18 2.03 -4.63 10.78
CA SER A 18 0.76 -4.70 10.04
C SER A 18 0.92 -4.45 8.54
N LYS A 19 1.87 -3.60 8.13
CA LYS A 19 2.00 -3.18 6.72
C LYS A 19 3.08 -3.96 5.97
N PHE A 20 4.16 -4.35 6.63
CA PHE A 20 5.28 -5.06 6.01
C PHE A 20 5.52 -6.47 6.58
N GLY A 21 5.06 -6.76 7.79
CA GLY A 21 5.35 -8.02 8.47
C GLY A 21 6.73 -8.04 9.15
N LYS A 22 7.28 -9.24 9.37
CA LYS A 22 8.55 -9.46 10.07
C LYS A 22 9.76 -9.31 9.13
N VAL A 23 9.85 -8.14 8.50
CA VAL A 23 10.99 -7.76 7.66
C VAL A 23 11.77 -6.63 8.35
N PHE A 24 13.08 -6.61 8.15
CA PHE A 24 13.96 -5.61 8.75
C PHE A 24 13.96 -4.28 7.97
N GLU A 25 13.85 -4.37 6.65
CA GLU A 25 13.84 -3.24 5.71
C GLU A 25 12.77 -3.43 4.64
N ALA A 26 12.19 -2.32 4.19
CA ALA A 26 11.18 -2.30 3.14
C ALA A 26 11.27 -0.99 2.33
N LYS A 27 10.65 -0.99 1.14
CA LYS A 27 10.40 0.24 0.39
C LYS A 27 9.41 1.12 1.18
N CYS A 28 9.57 2.43 1.11
CA CYS A 28 8.59 3.39 1.63
C CYS A 28 7.18 3.00 1.15
N PHE A 29 6.19 3.06 2.05
CA PHE A 29 4.82 2.65 1.70
C PHE A 29 4.18 3.56 0.64
N THR A 30 4.74 4.75 0.39
CA THR A 30 4.32 5.63 -0.72
C THR A 30 4.69 4.99 -2.07
N PRO A 31 3.74 4.70 -2.97
CA PRO A 31 3.99 3.85 -4.15
C PRO A 31 5.08 4.34 -5.09
N TRP A 32 5.12 5.65 -5.34
CA TRP A 32 6.08 6.29 -6.25
C TRP A 32 7.41 6.64 -5.59
N CYS A 33 7.56 6.45 -4.28
CA CYS A 33 8.80 6.76 -3.57
C CYS A 33 9.74 5.56 -3.58
N GLU A 34 10.98 5.74 -4.05
CA GLU A 34 11.98 4.66 -4.16
C GLU A 34 12.84 4.47 -2.91
N ASN A 35 12.68 5.32 -1.90
CA ASN A 35 13.47 5.24 -0.67
C ASN A 35 13.19 3.95 0.09
N ARG A 36 14.23 3.36 0.66
CA ARG A 36 14.12 2.30 1.65
C ARG A 36 14.02 2.88 3.05
N ILE A 37 13.29 2.20 3.91
CA ILE A 37 13.13 2.47 5.33
C ILE A 37 13.39 1.16 6.10
N SER A 38 13.83 1.28 7.34
CA SER A 38 14.07 0.13 8.22
C SER A 38 13.19 0.21 9.46
N VAL A 39 13.12 -0.88 10.23
CA VAL A 39 12.47 -0.90 11.55
C VAL A 39 13.01 0.17 12.51
N PHE A 40 14.24 0.65 12.28
CA PHE A 40 14.90 1.66 13.10
C PHE A 40 14.68 3.08 12.57
N ASP A 41 14.57 3.24 11.25
CA ASP A 41 14.41 4.54 10.60
C ASP A 41 13.20 4.56 9.67
N PHE A 42 12.06 4.95 10.24
CA PHE A 42 10.84 5.29 9.53
C PHE A 42 9.98 6.27 10.35
N GLN A 43 9.04 6.91 9.66
CA GLN A 43 8.04 7.79 10.26
C GLN A 43 6.64 7.20 10.12
N CYS A 44 5.78 7.47 11.09
CA CYS A 44 4.36 7.10 11.03
C CYS A 44 3.58 8.26 10.41
N GLY A 45 3.41 8.22 9.09
CA GLY A 45 2.56 9.16 8.37
C GLY A 45 1.09 8.89 8.65
N HIS A 46 0.30 9.95 8.80
CA HIS A 46 -1.15 9.83 8.95
C HIS A 46 -1.84 9.83 7.58
N ASP A 47 -2.89 9.02 7.41
CA ASP A 47 -3.77 9.14 6.25
C ASP A 47 -4.66 10.37 6.37
N ILE A 48 -5.37 10.55 7.47
CA ILE A 48 -6.01 11.82 7.82
C ILE A 48 -5.10 12.52 8.83
N PRO A 49 -4.59 13.74 8.55
CA PRO A 49 -3.72 14.43 9.48
C PRO A 49 -4.47 14.84 10.76
N GLU A 50 -3.75 14.88 11.88
CA GLU A 50 -4.28 15.25 13.21
C GLU A 50 -5.01 16.60 13.20
N SER A 51 -4.48 17.58 12.45
CA SER A 51 -5.11 18.91 12.30
C SER A 51 -6.47 18.88 11.58
N LYS A 52 -6.81 17.77 10.92
CA LYS A 52 -8.11 17.53 10.26
C LYS A 52 -8.93 16.47 11.02
N GLY A 53 -8.60 16.21 12.29
CA GLY A 53 -9.32 15.25 13.13
C GLY A 53 -8.91 13.79 12.94
N GLY A 54 -7.78 13.52 12.29
CA GLY A 54 -7.29 12.17 12.13
C GLY A 54 -6.77 11.55 13.43
N ALA A 55 -7.32 10.40 13.80
CA ALA A 55 -6.94 9.71 15.04
C ALA A 55 -5.58 9.00 14.92
N THR A 56 -4.84 8.91 16.04
CA THR A 56 -3.59 8.15 16.14
C THR A 56 -3.88 6.66 16.38
N VAL A 57 -4.42 5.99 15.35
CA VAL A 57 -4.80 4.57 15.38
C VAL A 57 -4.15 3.81 14.23
N LEU A 58 -3.99 2.49 14.38
CA LEU A 58 -3.28 1.63 13.41
C LEU A 58 -3.82 1.76 11.97
N SER A 59 -5.13 1.91 11.80
CA SER A 59 -5.76 2.05 10.47
C SER A 59 -5.41 3.37 9.77
N ASN A 60 -5.10 4.42 10.52
CA ASN A 60 -4.80 5.75 10.01
C ASN A 60 -3.29 5.99 9.84
N LEU A 61 -2.43 5.04 10.23
CA LEU A 61 -0.98 5.21 10.23
C LEU A 61 -0.31 4.32 9.16
N TYR A 62 0.69 4.90 8.49
CA TYR A 62 1.46 4.25 7.45
C TYR A 62 2.97 4.49 7.65
N PRO A 63 3.81 3.45 7.50
CA PRO A 63 5.25 3.59 7.62
C PRO A 63 5.84 4.22 6.35
N ILE A 64 6.33 5.45 6.45
CA ILE A 64 6.87 6.22 5.32
C ILE A 64 8.22 6.84 5.68
N CYS A 65 9.01 7.21 4.67
CA CYS A 65 10.28 7.89 4.90
C CYS A 65 10.08 9.33 5.39
N ALA A 66 11.08 9.89 6.06
CA ALA A 66 11.03 11.27 6.58
C ALA A 66 10.72 12.30 5.49
N ARG A 67 11.30 12.15 4.29
CA ARG A 67 11.02 13.04 3.14
C ARG A 67 9.54 13.04 2.75
N CYS A 68 8.95 11.86 2.54
CA CYS A 68 7.53 11.75 2.22
C CYS A 68 6.65 12.33 3.32
N ASN A 69 6.97 12.04 4.59
CA ASN A 69 6.17 12.55 5.71
C ASN A 69 6.20 14.08 5.79
N MET A 70 7.38 14.70 5.60
CA MET A 70 7.54 16.15 5.63
C MET A 70 6.81 16.82 4.45
N SER A 71 6.93 16.25 3.25
CA SER A 71 6.30 16.80 2.05
C SER A 71 4.79 16.57 1.98
N MET A 72 4.29 15.46 2.55
CA MET A 72 2.86 15.19 2.71
C MET A 72 2.22 16.17 3.69
N SER A 73 2.91 16.40 4.83
CA SER A 73 2.50 17.34 5.88
C SER A 73 1.03 17.15 6.30
N ASN A 74 0.34 18.24 6.65
CA ASN A 74 -1.09 18.26 6.93
C ASN A 74 -1.96 18.59 5.69
N VAL A 75 -1.34 18.69 4.51
CA VAL A 75 -2.00 19.15 3.29
C VAL A 75 -2.81 18.02 2.68
N TYR A 76 -2.20 16.84 2.55
CA TYR A 76 -2.76 15.70 1.85
C TYR A 76 -3.19 14.59 2.79
N THR A 77 -4.17 13.81 2.34
CA THR A 77 -4.30 12.45 2.87
C THR A 77 -3.23 11.52 2.31
N PHE A 78 -2.95 10.39 2.96
CA PHE A 78 -1.99 9.43 2.44
C PHE A 78 -2.44 8.92 1.06
N GLN A 79 -3.74 8.69 0.86
CA GLN A 79 -4.29 8.31 -0.44
C GLN A 79 -4.05 9.36 -1.53
N GLN A 80 -4.34 10.63 -1.24
CA GLN A 80 -4.08 11.73 -2.17
C GLN A 80 -2.58 11.83 -2.50
N TRP A 81 -1.73 11.68 -1.48
CA TRP A 81 -0.29 11.69 -1.62
C TRP A 81 0.23 10.54 -2.48
N ALA A 82 -0.30 9.34 -2.28
CA ALA A 82 0.05 8.15 -3.05
C ALA A 82 -0.29 8.31 -4.54
N LEU A 83 -1.37 9.02 -4.89
CA LEU A 83 -1.77 9.27 -6.28
C LEU A 83 -0.91 10.33 -6.98
N LYS A 84 -0.30 11.27 -6.24
CA LYS A 84 0.38 12.44 -6.82
C LYS A 84 1.58 12.09 -7.72
N GLY A 85 2.29 11.00 -7.43
CA GLY A 85 3.44 10.55 -8.23
C GLY A 85 3.10 9.49 -9.28
N VAL A 86 1.83 9.12 -9.45
CA VAL A 86 1.41 8.21 -10.51
C VAL A 86 1.40 8.99 -11.82
N LYS A 87 2.37 8.71 -12.71
CA LYS A 87 2.34 9.21 -14.08
C LYS A 87 1.08 8.68 -14.74
N ARG A 88 0.11 9.55 -15.02
CA ARG A 88 -1.04 9.19 -15.86
C ARG A 88 -0.47 8.73 -17.19
N LYS A 89 -0.68 7.47 -17.55
CA LYS A 89 -0.44 7.04 -18.93
C LYS A 89 -1.38 7.87 -19.78
N SER A 90 -0.82 8.78 -20.58
CA SER A 90 -1.60 9.57 -21.53
C SER A 90 -2.21 8.58 -22.52
N TRP A 91 -3.47 8.23 -22.33
CA TRP A 91 -4.23 7.48 -23.32
C TRP A 91 -4.74 8.49 -24.36
N LEU A 92 -3.81 9.13 -25.06
CA LEU A 92 -4.08 9.74 -26.35
C LEU A 92 -3.37 8.88 -27.38
N LEU A 93 -4.13 8.01 -28.03
CA LEU A 93 -4.38 8.01 -29.48
C LEU A 93 -4.90 6.63 -29.90
N CYS A 94 -6.21 6.51 -30.05
CA CYS A 94 -6.77 5.81 -31.21
C CYS A 94 -8.17 6.37 -31.51
N PHE A 95 -8.21 7.57 -32.07
CA PHE A 95 -9.29 7.90 -33.01
C PHE A 95 -8.93 7.22 -34.34
N CYS A 96 -9.10 5.90 -34.41
CA CYS A 96 -9.37 5.24 -35.69
C CYS A 96 -10.83 4.85 -35.65
N GLY A 97 -11.61 5.42 -36.57
CA GLY A 97 -13.03 5.23 -36.64
C GLY A 97 -13.42 3.76 -36.76
N GLY A 98 -14.44 3.38 -35.98
CA GLY A 98 -15.17 2.13 -36.16
C GLY A 98 -14.52 0.91 -35.51
N ILE A 99 -15.33 0.23 -34.69
CA ILE A 99 -15.15 -1.10 -34.11
C ILE A 99 -14.53 -1.11 -32.69
N THR A 100 -15.28 -1.76 -31.81
CA THR A 100 -15.34 -1.71 -30.33
C THR A 100 -14.02 -1.86 -29.57
N CYS A 101 -13.79 -0.99 -28.59
CA CYS A 101 -12.69 -1.10 -27.63
C CYS A 101 -13.04 -2.08 -26.50
N ILE A 102 -12.34 -3.21 -26.40
CA ILE A 102 -12.27 -3.99 -25.16
C ILE A 102 -11.10 -3.41 -24.34
N PRO A 103 -11.30 -3.00 -23.07
CA PRO A 103 -10.19 -2.51 -22.25
C PRO A 103 -9.19 -3.66 -21.97
N PRO A 104 -7.87 -3.37 -21.90
CA PRO A 104 -6.89 -4.38 -21.53
C PRO A 104 -7.09 -4.75 -20.07
N SER A 105 -7.54 -5.98 -19.83
CA SER A 105 -7.49 -6.63 -18.52
C SER A 105 -6.04 -6.69 -18.05
N ASP A 106 -5.75 -6.12 -16.88
CA ASP A 106 -4.48 -6.31 -16.20
C ASP A 106 -4.33 -7.79 -15.84
N THR A 107 -3.60 -8.54 -16.65
CA THR A 107 -3.09 -9.85 -16.26
C THR A 107 -1.69 -10.01 -16.82
N LYS A 108 -0.70 -9.84 -15.94
CA LYS A 108 0.64 -10.41 -16.03
C LYS A 108 0.80 -11.23 -14.75
N GLU A 109 1.13 -12.52 -14.73
CA GLU A 109 1.92 -13.33 -15.67
C GLU A 109 1.45 -14.80 -15.74
N ASN A 110 1.57 -15.39 -16.95
CA ASN A 110 2.14 -16.71 -17.32
C ASN A 110 2.01 -17.88 -16.30
N GLY A 111 1.40 -19.04 -16.56
CA GLY A 111 1.37 -19.90 -17.77
C GLY A 111 2.38 -21.06 -17.64
N SER A 112 1.97 -22.29 -17.27
CA SER A 112 1.81 -23.43 -18.20
C SER A 112 1.16 -24.66 -17.52
N LYS A 113 0.45 -25.47 -18.33
CA LYS A 113 -0.61 -26.46 -18.01
C LYS A 113 -0.10 -27.90 -17.84
N SER A 114 -0.85 -28.76 -17.13
CA SER A 114 -1.45 -30.00 -17.68
C SER A 114 -2.33 -30.76 -16.65
N SER A 115 -3.49 -31.22 -17.11
CA SER A 115 -4.55 -32.02 -16.43
C SER A 115 -4.26 -33.55 -16.55
N PRO A 116 -5.11 -34.52 -16.12
CA PRO A 116 -6.41 -34.48 -15.41
C PRO A 116 -6.56 -35.49 -14.23
N SER A 117 -7.70 -35.41 -13.53
CA SER A 117 -8.18 -36.21 -12.37
C SER A 117 -8.32 -37.73 -12.63
N PRO A 118 -8.39 -38.57 -11.57
CA PRO A 118 -9.72 -39.00 -11.10
C PRO A 118 -9.88 -39.18 -9.56
N THR A 119 -11.11 -38.92 -9.11
CA THR A 119 -11.92 -39.56 -8.06
C THR A 119 -11.24 -40.40 -6.96
N SER A 120 -11.55 -40.11 -5.69
CA SER A 120 -12.42 -40.97 -4.84
C SER A 120 -12.28 -40.64 -3.35
N GLN A 121 -13.40 -40.83 -2.66
CA GLN A 121 -13.70 -40.67 -1.24
C GLN A 121 -12.80 -41.53 -0.33
N ASN A 122 -12.54 -41.06 0.89
CA ASN A 122 -13.06 -41.71 2.11
C ASN A 122 -12.59 -41.01 3.40
N ASP A 123 -13.58 -40.65 4.21
CA ASP A 123 -13.46 -40.39 5.63
C ASP A 123 -12.87 -41.58 6.40
N LYS A 124 -12.00 -41.30 7.38
CA LYS A 124 -12.09 -41.97 8.69
C LYS A 124 -11.44 -41.15 9.80
N PRO A 125 -12.02 -41.10 11.01
CA PRO A 125 -11.58 -40.20 12.07
C PRO A 125 -10.46 -40.80 12.92
N ILE A 126 -9.81 -39.87 13.61
CA ILE A 126 -8.83 -40.05 14.68
C ILE A 126 -9.35 -41.03 15.75
N LYS A 127 -8.64 -42.15 15.90
CA LYS A 127 -7.99 -42.62 17.14
C LYS A 127 -7.11 -43.83 16.83
#